data_AF-A0A7R8WMU6-F1
#
_entry.id   AF-A0A7R8WMU6-F1
#
_cell.length_a   1.000
_cell.length_b   1.000
_cell.length_c   1.000
_cell.angle_alpha   90.00
_cell.angle_beta   90.00
_cell.angle_gamma   90.00
#
_symmetry.space_group_name_H-M   'P 1'
#
loop_
_entity.id
_entity.type
_entity.pdbx_description
1 polymer ?
#
loop_
_entity_poly.entity_id
_entity_poly.type
_entity_poly.pdbx_seq_one_letter_code
_entity_poly.pdbx_strand_id
1 'polypeptide(L)'
;MSHKSTGAGANGVEKETASRLTTDITSVLQQLQTGTHFFKVRSPTKWYRRKYHLDDKHQYISYDPSFKFFGKEADRRVDLTDVQEVREGWRTDVFNKLERLSRVEGSKKERLSEGSCFSLIIGRDGHTLDLVAGNQKLRDTWVTGLQYLIRKIHNEEREQKYERWLMKQFNAADMNKSGALTFEETVQLLRNMNVDLSREQIRGLFEAANQNRSAGRRDSGKQVLDANEFQKLYRFITNHPAV
;
A
#
# COMPACT_ATOMS: atom_id res chain seq x y z
N MET A 1 44.59 -19.40 20.35
CA MET A 1 43.70 -19.65 19.19
C MET A 1 42.43 -18.85 19.40
N SER A 2 42.32 -17.70 18.72
CA SER A 2 41.16 -16.80 18.86
C SER A 2 40.13 -17.12 17.80
N HIS A 3 38.95 -17.58 18.21
CA HIS A 3 37.77 -17.62 17.36
C HIS A 3 37.21 -16.20 17.21
N LYS A 4 37.31 -15.62 16.01
CA LYS A 4 36.45 -14.50 15.59
C LYS A 4 35.21 -15.09 14.93
N SER A 5 34.06 -14.92 15.58
CA SER A 5 32.74 -15.26 15.07
C SER A 5 32.30 -14.24 14.01
N THR A 6 31.89 -14.75 12.86
CA THR A 6 31.33 -14.06 11.69
C THR A 6 29.87 -13.68 11.94
N GLY A 7 29.59 -12.39 12.15
CA GLY A 7 28.24 -11.83 12.31
C GLY A 7 27.85 -10.75 11.28
N ALA A 8 28.65 -10.53 10.23
CA ALA A 8 28.46 -9.38 9.32
C ALA A 8 27.73 -9.72 7.99
N GLY A 9 27.40 -10.98 7.72
CA GLY A 9 26.91 -11.43 6.41
C GLY A 9 25.41 -11.19 6.14
N ALA A 10 24.53 -11.36 7.13
CA ALA A 10 23.08 -11.33 6.92
C ALA A 10 22.54 -9.91 6.62
N ASN A 11 23.03 -8.91 7.36
CA ASN A 11 22.63 -7.51 7.19
C ASN A 11 23.06 -6.89 5.84
N GLY A 12 24.08 -7.45 5.19
CA GLY A 12 24.55 -6.99 3.87
C GLY A 12 23.66 -7.49 2.74
N VAL A 13 23.29 -8.78 2.78
CA VAL A 13 22.46 -9.42 1.75
C VAL A 13 21.03 -8.90 1.76
N GLU A 14 20.45 -8.64 2.95
CA GLU A 14 19.10 -8.05 3.06
C GLU A 14 19.05 -6.61 2.54
N LYS A 15 20.09 -5.81 2.79
CA LYS A 15 20.18 -4.44 2.26
C LYS A 15 20.38 -4.41 0.75
N GLU A 16 21.19 -5.33 0.22
CA GLU A 16 21.43 -5.43 -1.21
C GLU A 16 20.20 -5.96 -1.96
N THR A 17 19.48 -6.93 -1.40
CA THR A 17 18.22 -7.42 -1.98
C THR A 17 17.12 -6.35 -1.92
N ALA A 18 16.97 -5.65 -0.79
CA ALA A 18 16.05 -4.52 -0.69
C ALA A 18 16.40 -3.40 -1.68
N SER A 19 17.69 -3.05 -1.80
CA SER A 19 18.18 -2.05 -2.76
C SER A 19 17.89 -2.46 -4.20
N ARG A 20 18.15 -3.72 -4.58
CA ARG A 20 17.85 -4.26 -5.91
C ARG A 20 16.34 -4.25 -6.20
N LEU A 21 15.51 -4.66 -5.23
CA LEU A 21 14.04 -4.59 -5.35
C LEU A 21 13.54 -3.16 -5.51
N THR A 22 14.12 -2.18 -4.79
CA THR A 22 13.76 -0.76 -4.93
C THR A 22 14.18 -0.16 -6.27
N THR A 23 15.34 -0.56 -6.80
CA THR A 23 15.80 -0.14 -8.12
C THR A 23 14.91 -0.74 -9.22
N ASP A 24 14.53 -2.01 -9.08
CA ASP A 24 13.67 -2.70 -10.03
C ASP A 24 12.27 -2.06 -10.10
N ILE A 25 11.65 -1.79 -8.94
CA ILE A 25 10.33 -1.15 -8.93
C ILE A 25 10.36 0.27 -9.48
N THR A 26 11.42 1.04 -9.22
CA THR A 26 11.55 2.41 -9.75
C THR A 26 11.60 2.39 -11.28
N SER A 27 12.37 1.46 -11.86
CA SER A 27 12.42 1.27 -13.31
C SER A 27 11.05 0.87 -13.87
N VAL A 28 10.33 -0.03 -13.20
CA VAL A 28 8.97 -0.44 -13.58
C VAL A 28 8.04 0.77 -13.59
N LEU A 29 7.98 1.57 -12.53
CA LEU A 29 7.09 2.73 -12.47
C LEU A 29 7.42 3.77 -13.55
N GLN A 30 8.70 4.01 -13.81
CA GLN A 30 9.13 4.89 -14.90
C GLN A 30 8.64 4.38 -16.26
N GLN A 31 8.71 3.07 -16.51
CA GLN A 31 8.17 2.48 -17.75
C GLN A 31 6.65 2.72 -17.86
N LEU A 32 5.89 2.54 -16.78
CA LEU A 32 4.45 2.80 -16.76
C LEU A 32 4.11 4.28 -17.04
N GLN A 33 4.94 5.21 -16.57
CA GLN A 33 4.81 6.66 -16.84
C GLN A 33 5.06 7.01 -18.32
N THR A 34 5.99 6.33 -19.02
CA THR A 34 6.20 6.54 -20.48
C THR A 34 4.97 6.17 -21.32
N GLY A 35 4.14 5.29 -20.76
CA GLY A 35 2.86 4.85 -21.26
C GLY A 35 2.93 3.68 -22.24
N THR A 36 1.89 2.87 -22.23
CA THR A 36 1.80 1.63 -23.01
C THR A 36 0.45 1.53 -23.73
N HIS A 37 0.47 1.05 -24.96
CA HIS A 37 -0.75 0.79 -25.71
C HIS A 37 -1.36 -0.54 -25.28
N PHE A 38 -2.61 -0.50 -24.86
CA PHE A 38 -3.44 -1.66 -24.57
C PHE A 38 -4.69 -1.67 -25.45
N PHE A 39 -5.28 -2.84 -25.63
CA PHE A 39 -6.68 -2.91 -26.02
C PHE A 39 -7.56 -2.94 -24.77
N LYS A 40 -8.37 -1.91 -24.59
CA LYS A 40 -9.48 -1.89 -23.63
C LYS A 40 -10.62 -2.72 -24.16
N VAL A 41 -10.96 -3.77 -23.45
CA VAL A 41 -12.01 -4.73 -23.85
C VAL A 41 -13.28 -4.41 -23.07
N ARG A 42 -14.39 -4.22 -23.79
CA ARG A 42 -15.72 -4.00 -23.17
C ARG A 42 -16.69 -5.13 -23.48
N SER A 43 -16.50 -5.79 -24.61
CA SER A 43 -17.31 -6.94 -25.04
C SER A 43 -16.56 -7.70 -26.13
N PRO A 44 -17.07 -8.87 -26.58
CA PRO A 44 -16.46 -9.61 -27.69
C PRO A 44 -16.24 -8.80 -28.97
N THR A 45 -17.07 -7.79 -29.21
CA THR A 45 -17.03 -6.94 -30.41
C THR A 45 -16.50 -5.53 -30.16
N LYS A 46 -16.40 -5.06 -28.92
CA LYS A 46 -15.99 -3.69 -28.57
C LYS A 46 -14.61 -3.65 -27.92
N TRP A 47 -13.61 -3.31 -28.73
CA TRP A 47 -12.20 -3.24 -28.37
C TRP A 47 -11.63 -1.88 -28.75
N TYR A 48 -10.90 -1.24 -27.85
CA TYR A 48 -10.41 0.11 -28.06
C TYR A 48 -8.91 0.18 -27.77
N ARG A 49 -8.09 0.42 -28.80
CA ARG A 49 -6.66 0.68 -28.60
C ARG A 49 -6.48 2.04 -27.91
N ARG A 50 -5.83 2.06 -26.75
CA ARG A 50 -5.61 3.26 -25.94
C ARG A 50 -4.20 3.23 -25.37
N LYS A 51 -3.50 4.37 -25.35
CA LYS A 51 -2.29 4.49 -24.57
C LYS A 51 -2.65 4.85 -23.13
N TYR A 52 -2.15 4.07 -22.18
CA TYR A 52 -2.33 4.29 -20.75
C TYR A 52 -1.03 4.82 -20.16
N HIS A 53 -1.12 5.78 -19.25
CA HIS A 53 0.02 6.36 -18.53
C HIS A 53 -0.26 6.35 -17.03
N LEU A 54 0.74 5.99 -16.24
CA LEU A 54 0.70 6.12 -14.79
C LEU A 54 1.11 7.54 -14.35
N ASP A 55 0.38 8.12 -13.42
CA ASP A 55 0.79 9.24 -12.58
C ASP A 55 0.82 8.74 -11.14
N ASP A 56 1.99 8.30 -10.68
CA ASP A 56 2.19 7.74 -9.33
C ASP A 56 2.17 8.82 -8.25
N LYS A 57 2.56 10.06 -8.58
CA LYS A 57 2.53 11.21 -7.68
C LYS A 57 1.09 11.56 -7.28
N HIS A 58 0.18 11.54 -8.24
CA HIS A 58 -1.24 11.80 -8.02
C HIS A 58 -2.10 10.53 -7.97
N GLN A 59 -1.46 9.35 -7.96
CA GLN A 59 -2.08 8.04 -7.77
C GLN A 59 -3.22 7.73 -8.75
N TYR A 60 -3.05 7.98 -10.06
CA TYR A 60 -4.04 7.58 -11.07
C TYR A 60 -3.39 7.00 -12.33
N ILE A 61 -4.17 6.23 -13.09
CA ILE A 61 -3.85 5.87 -14.48
C ILE A 61 -4.72 6.71 -15.40
N SER A 62 -4.12 7.35 -16.41
CA SER A 62 -4.86 8.06 -17.46
C SER A 62 -4.78 7.35 -18.80
N TYR A 63 -5.74 7.58 -19.70
CA TYR A 63 -5.69 7.05 -21.06
C TYR A 63 -6.24 8.00 -22.11
N ASP A 64 -5.79 7.83 -23.35
CA ASP A 64 -6.15 8.69 -24.48
C ASP A 64 -7.68 8.78 -24.72
N PRO A 65 -8.18 9.90 -25.27
CA PRO A 65 -9.59 10.03 -25.64
C PRO A 65 -10.12 8.91 -26.53
N SER A 66 -11.42 8.67 -26.41
CA SER A 66 -12.22 8.39 -27.59
C SER A 66 -12.65 9.76 -28.11
N PHE A 67 -12.24 10.17 -29.32
CA PHE A 67 -12.76 11.41 -29.91
C PHE A 67 -14.30 11.36 -29.87
N LYS A 68 -14.93 12.21 -29.07
CA LYS A 68 -16.38 12.42 -29.08
C LYS A 68 -16.62 13.75 -29.78
N PHE A 69 -17.44 13.73 -30.83
CA PHE A 69 -17.76 14.87 -31.69
C PHE A 69 -18.38 16.09 -30.98
N PHE A 70 -18.66 16.04 -29.67
CA PHE A 70 -19.39 17.08 -28.93
C PHE A 70 -18.69 17.55 -27.64
N GLY A 71 -17.35 17.69 -27.66
CA GLY A 71 -16.62 18.60 -26.77
C GLY A 71 -16.53 18.29 -25.28
N LYS A 72 -17.27 17.32 -24.73
CA LYS A 72 -17.11 16.93 -23.32
C LYS A 72 -16.00 15.88 -23.18
N GLU A 73 -14.90 16.30 -22.55
CA GLU A 73 -13.84 15.40 -22.12
C GLU A 73 -14.42 14.40 -21.12
N ALA A 74 -14.63 13.14 -21.53
CA ALA A 74 -14.97 12.09 -20.59
C ALA A 74 -13.81 11.97 -19.58
N ASP A 75 -14.12 11.75 -18.31
CA ASP A 75 -13.08 11.45 -17.33
C ASP A 75 -12.27 10.23 -17.80
N ARG A 76 -10.97 10.44 -17.97
CA ARG A 76 -10.01 9.54 -18.62
C ARG A 76 -9.09 8.90 -17.60
N ARG A 77 -9.47 8.91 -16.33
CA ARG A 77 -8.63 8.49 -15.23
C ARG A 77 -9.26 7.34 -14.48
N VAL A 78 -8.41 6.53 -13.88
CA VAL A 78 -8.76 5.55 -12.86
C VAL A 78 -7.91 5.93 -11.66
N ASP A 79 -8.57 6.40 -10.60
CA ASP A 79 -7.91 6.65 -9.32
C ASP A 79 -7.47 5.30 -8.73
N LEU A 80 -6.20 5.19 -8.37
CA LEU A 80 -5.63 3.98 -7.80
C LEU A 80 -6.15 3.72 -6.38
N THR A 81 -6.65 4.75 -5.68
CA THR A 81 -7.32 4.60 -4.39
C THR A 81 -8.66 3.87 -4.50
N ASP A 82 -9.30 3.91 -5.68
CA ASP A 82 -10.53 3.17 -5.98
C ASP A 82 -10.27 1.74 -6.49
N VAL A 83 -9.02 1.37 -6.80
CA VAL A 83 -8.69 0.03 -7.31
C VAL A 83 -8.51 -0.93 -6.15
N GLN A 84 -9.39 -1.93 -6.09
CA GLN A 84 -9.35 -2.96 -5.05
C GLN A 84 -8.24 -3.98 -5.30
N GLU A 85 -8.10 -4.43 -6.55
CA GLU A 85 -7.10 -5.42 -6.94
C GLU A 85 -6.81 -5.40 -8.44
N VAL A 86 -5.67 -6.01 -8.80
CA VAL A 86 -5.28 -6.30 -10.17
C VAL A 86 -5.36 -7.81 -10.38
N ARG A 87 -6.19 -8.25 -11.32
CA ARG A 87 -6.33 -9.65 -11.69
C ARG A 87 -5.58 -9.95 -12.98
N GLU A 88 -4.85 -11.05 -12.98
CA GLU A 88 -4.11 -11.53 -14.14
C GLU A 88 -4.91 -12.54 -14.95
N GLY A 89 -4.72 -12.56 -16.27
CA GLY A 89 -5.37 -13.51 -17.17
C GLY A 89 -6.86 -13.25 -17.35
N TRP A 90 -7.63 -14.33 -17.45
CA TRP A 90 -9.06 -14.29 -17.80
C TRP A 90 -10.00 -14.30 -16.59
N ARG A 91 -9.64 -13.59 -15.52
CA ARG A 91 -10.36 -13.64 -14.24
C ARG A 91 -11.53 -12.65 -14.12
N THR A 92 -12.17 -12.35 -15.25
CA THR A 92 -13.36 -11.49 -15.35
C THR A 92 -14.37 -12.04 -16.35
N ASP A 93 -15.65 -11.68 -16.20
CA ASP A 93 -16.73 -12.17 -17.06
C ASP A 93 -16.54 -11.82 -18.53
N VAL A 94 -15.96 -10.64 -18.81
CA VAL A 94 -15.65 -10.18 -20.17
C VAL A 94 -14.66 -11.12 -20.84
N PHE A 95 -13.57 -11.49 -20.16
CA PHE A 95 -12.56 -12.41 -20.69
C PHE A 95 -13.06 -13.85 -20.75
N ASN A 96 -13.77 -14.33 -19.73
CA ASN A 96 -14.39 -15.65 -19.74
C ASN A 96 -15.38 -15.81 -20.91
N LYS A 97 -16.19 -14.78 -21.21
CA LYS A 97 -17.10 -14.79 -22.37
C LYS A 97 -16.34 -14.83 -23.70
N LEU A 98 -15.24 -14.09 -23.80
CA LEU A 98 -14.37 -14.08 -24.98
C LEU A 98 -13.72 -15.44 -25.24
N GLU A 99 -13.21 -16.08 -24.19
CA GLU A 99 -12.65 -17.42 -24.27
C GLU A 99 -13.69 -18.43 -24.75
N ARG A 100 -14.91 -18.39 -24.22
CA ARG A 100 -15.99 -19.30 -24.66
C ARG A 100 -16.31 -19.13 -26.14
N LEU A 101 -16.40 -17.89 -26.63
CA LEU A 101 -16.73 -17.60 -28.03
C LEU A 101 -15.60 -17.98 -28.99
N SER A 102 -14.33 -17.80 -28.58
CA SER A 102 -13.19 -18.20 -29.42
C SER A 102 -13.08 -19.73 -29.61
N ARG A 103 -13.71 -20.51 -28.73
CA ARG A 103 -13.81 -21.98 -28.86
C ARG A 103 -14.94 -22.44 -29.80
N VAL A 104 -15.92 -21.58 -30.09
CA VAL A 104 -17.16 -21.96 -30.79
C VAL A 104 -17.18 -21.54 -32.27
N GLU A 105 -16.29 -20.64 -32.70
CA GLU A 105 -16.20 -20.24 -34.12
C GLU A 105 -14.75 -20.10 -34.60
N GLY A 106 -14.49 -20.52 -35.85
CA GLY A 106 -13.27 -20.30 -36.63
C GLY A 106 -13.01 -18.83 -36.99
N SER A 107 -13.31 -17.92 -36.07
CA SER A 107 -13.06 -16.49 -36.18
C SER A 107 -11.57 -16.21 -36.09
N LYS A 108 -11.06 -15.45 -37.06
CA LYS A 108 -9.65 -15.03 -37.21
C LYS A 108 -9.11 -14.14 -36.07
N LYS A 109 -9.77 -14.05 -34.92
CA LYS A 109 -9.17 -13.45 -33.72
C LYS A 109 -8.23 -14.50 -33.13
N GLU A 110 -6.95 -14.38 -33.49
CA GLU A 110 -5.84 -15.14 -32.90
C GLU A 110 -6.13 -15.43 -31.43
N ARG A 111 -5.99 -16.69 -31.03
CA ARG A 111 -6.21 -17.17 -29.65
C ARG A 111 -5.63 -16.12 -28.70
N LEU A 112 -6.52 -15.36 -28.06
CA LEU A 112 -6.13 -14.33 -27.12
C LEU A 112 -5.17 -15.00 -26.12
N SER A 113 -3.99 -14.42 -25.92
CA SER A 113 -3.07 -15.00 -24.94
C SER A 113 -3.55 -14.59 -23.56
N GLU A 114 -3.85 -15.56 -22.69
CA GLU A 114 -4.16 -15.30 -21.28
C GLU A 114 -3.01 -14.52 -20.62
N GLY A 115 -1.75 -14.84 -20.95
CA GLY A 115 -0.57 -14.14 -20.43
C GLY A 115 -0.49 -12.66 -20.82
N SER A 116 -1.22 -12.22 -21.85
CA SER A 116 -1.29 -10.81 -22.23
C SER A 116 -2.46 -10.06 -21.58
N CYS A 117 -3.32 -10.73 -20.80
CA CYS A 117 -4.54 -10.16 -20.25
C CYS A 117 -4.40 -9.79 -18.77
N PHE A 118 -5.01 -8.69 -18.37
CA PHE A 118 -5.19 -8.34 -16.97
C PHE A 118 -6.37 -7.37 -16.80
N SER A 119 -6.85 -7.24 -15.57
CA SER A 119 -8.00 -6.40 -15.24
C SER A 119 -7.78 -5.64 -13.94
N LEU A 120 -8.27 -4.40 -13.88
CA LEU A 120 -8.44 -3.67 -12.62
C LEU A 120 -9.87 -3.83 -12.12
N ILE A 121 -10.02 -4.15 -10.84
CA ILE A 121 -11.31 -4.19 -10.16
C ILE A 121 -11.47 -2.87 -9.39
N ILE A 122 -12.46 -2.07 -9.79
CA ILE A 122 -12.62 -0.67 -9.37
C ILE A 122 -13.91 -0.52 -8.58
N GLY A 123 -13.80 0.13 -7.42
CA GLY A 123 -14.94 0.42 -6.54
C GLY A 123 -15.57 -0.83 -5.92
N ARG A 124 -16.57 -0.62 -5.06
CA ARG A 124 -17.26 -1.70 -4.34
C ARG A 124 -18.23 -2.50 -5.21
N ASP A 125 -18.71 -1.89 -6.30
CA ASP A 125 -19.64 -2.52 -7.24
C ASP A 125 -18.94 -3.46 -8.24
N GLY A 126 -17.61 -3.62 -8.12
CA GLY A 126 -16.84 -4.58 -8.90
C GLY A 126 -16.69 -4.19 -10.37
N HIS A 127 -16.70 -2.89 -10.70
CA HIS A 127 -16.52 -2.44 -12.07
C HIS A 127 -15.14 -2.84 -12.60
N THR A 128 -15.09 -3.45 -13.79
CA THR A 128 -13.84 -3.92 -14.37
C THR A 128 -13.30 -2.96 -15.44
N LEU A 129 -11.97 -2.80 -15.44
CA LEU A 129 -11.21 -2.33 -16.58
C LEU A 129 -10.37 -3.48 -17.12
N ASP A 130 -10.86 -4.11 -18.19
CA ASP A 130 -10.20 -5.26 -18.84
C ASP A 130 -9.25 -4.81 -19.96
N LEU A 131 -7.99 -5.23 -19.89
CA LEU A 131 -6.90 -4.78 -20.76
C LEU A 131 -6.12 -5.95 -21.37
N VAL A 132 -5.75 -5.80 -22.64
CA VAL A 132 -4.87 -6.72 -23.36
C VAL A 132 -3.59 -6.00 -23.77
N ALA A 133 -2.46 -6.48 -23.27
CA ALA A 133 -1.11 -6.02 -23.58
C ALA A 133 -0.63 -6.57 -24.93
N GLY A 134 0.37 -5.91 -25.53
CA GLY A 134 1.01 -6.41 -26.73
C GLY A 134 1.73 -7.74 -26.54
N ASN A 135 2.15 -8.05 -25.31
CA ASN A 135 2.76 -9.32 -24.92
C ASN A 135 2.71 -9.50 -23.40
N GLN A 136 3.07 -10.71 -22.94
CA GLN A 136 3.10 -11.05 -21.52
C GLN A 136 4.07 -10.20 -20.71
N LYS A 137 5.26 -9.88 -21.24
CA LYS A 137 6.25 -9.05 -20.51
C LYS A 137 5.67 -7.67 -20.17
N LEU A 138 5.02 -7.00 -21.12
CA LEU A 138 4.37 -5.71 -20.89
C LEU A 138 3.23 -5.83 -19.87
N ARG A 139 2.45 -6.92 -19.92
CA ARG A 139 1.43 -7.23 -18.89
C ARG A 139 2.07 -7.36 -17.52
N ASP A 140 3.10 -8.18 -17.38
CA ASP A 140 3.79 -8.46 -16.12
C ASP A 140 4.38 -7.17 -15.51
N THR A 141 5.02 -6.32 -16.32
CA THR A 141 5.54 -5.02 -15.89
C THR A 141 4.42 -4.13 -15.31
N TRP A 142 3.28 -4.02 -16.00
CA TRP A 142 2.15 -3.21 -15.54
C TRP A 142 1.49 -3.76 -14.28
N VAL A 143 1.25 -5.08 -14.24
CA VAL A 143 0.67 -5.73 -13.06
C VAL A 143 1.57 -5.54 -11.84
N THR A 144 2.89 -5.72 -11.99
CA THR A 144 3.87 -5.52 -10.92
C THR A 144 3.83 -4.09 -10.38
N GLY A 145 3.90 -3.09 -11.26
CA GLY A 145 3.87 -1.67 -10.85
C GLY A 145 2.56 -1.29 -10.16
N LEU A 146 1.42 -1.72 -10.68
CA LEU A 146 0.11 -1.40 -10.12
C LEU A 146 -0.14 -2.12 -8.78
N GLN A 147 0.19 -3.40 -8.67
CA GLN A 147 0.05 -4.14 -7.40
C GLN A 147 0.92 -3.53 -6.30
N TYR A 148 2.15 -3.10 -6.63
CA TYR A 148 3.02 -2.39 -5.71
C TYR A 148 2.36 -1.09 -5.21
N LEU A 149 1.86 -0.25 -6.11
CA LEU A 149 1.22 1.02 -5.75
C LEU A 149 -0.04 0.82 -4.92
N ILE A 150 -0.92 -0.10 -5.32
CA ILE A 150 -2.16 -0.40 -4.58
C ILE A 150 -1.84 -0.90 -3.17
N ARG A 151 -0.86 -1.81 -3.03
CA ARG A 151 -0.39 -2.27 -1.72
C ARG A 151 0.19 -1.12 -0.90
N LYS A 152 0.98 -0.24 -1.51
CA LYS A 152 1.54 0.95 -0.86
C LYS A 152 0.44 1.87 -0.33
N ILE A 153 -0.55 2.21 -1.16
CA ILE A 153 -1.71 3.03 -0.79
C ILE A 153 -2.47 2.39 0.37
N HIS A 154 -2.84 1.11 0.26
CA HIS A 154 -3.54 0.41 1.34
C HIS A 154 -2.73 0.37 2.65
N ASN A 155 -1.41 0.20 2.58
CA ASN A 155 -0.56 0.23 3.77
C ASN A 155 -0.54 1.63 4.41
N GLU A 156 -0.36 2.68 3.62
CA GLU A 156 -0.37 4.07 4.09
C GLU A 156 -1.71 4.43 4.75
N GLU A 157 -2.83 4.05 4.14
CA GLU A 157 -4.15 4.25 4.75
C GLU A 157 -4.33 3.51 6.07
N ARG A 158 -3.85 2.26 6.16
CA ARG A 158 -3.90 1.49 7.41
C ARG A 158 -3.06 2.16 8.49
N GLU A 159 -1.85 2.61 8.17
CA GLU A 159 -0.98 3.31 9.11
C GLU A 159 -1.63 4.61 9.60
N GLN A 160 -2.18 5.44 8.70
CA GLN A 160 -2.89 6.66 9.09
C GLN A 160 -4.12 6.39 9.95
N LYS A 161 -4.87 5.31 9.68
CA LYS A 161 -6.01 4.91 10.54
C LYS A 161 -5.52 4.49 11.92
N TYR A 162 -4.43 3.72 11.98
CA TYR A 162 -3.82 3.29 13.22
C TYR A 162 -3.29 4.48 14.05
N GLU A 163 -2.57 5.42 13.42
CA GLU A 163 -2.08 6.64 14.07
C GLU A 163 -3.22 7.51 14.60
N ARG A 164 -4.29 7.71 13.82
CA ARG A 164 -5.48 8.46 14.27
C ARG A 164 -6.17 7.78 15.45
N TRP A 165 -6.30 6.45 15.41
CA TRP A 165 -6.86 5.70 16.54
C TRP A 165 -5.99 5.85 17.78
N LEU A 166 -4.66 5.73 17.65
CA LEU A 166 -3.73 5.83 18.77
C LEU A 166 -3.71 7.23 19.38
N MET A 167 -3.76 8.28 18.54
CA MET A 167 -3.91 9.66 19.01
C MET A 167 -5.23 9.89 19.75
N LYS A 168 -6.32 9.25 19.31
CA LYS A 168 -7.60 9.31 20.03
C LYS A 168 -7.49 8.68 21.42
N GLN A 169 -6.80 7.54 21.54
CA GLN A 169 -6.56 6.89 22.83
C GLN A 169 -5.70 7.77 23.75
N PHE A 170 -4.61 8.32 23.22
CA PHE A 170 -3.74 9.25 23.95
C PHE A 170 -4.52 10.45 24.49
N ASN A 171 -5.27 11.14 23.63
CA ASN A 171 -6.05 12.32 24.02
C ASN A 171 -7.15 12.01 25.04
N ALA A 172 -7.69 10.79 25.03
CA ALA A 172 -8.66 10.36 26.03
C ALA A 172 -8.02 10.09 27.40
N ALA A 173 -6.74 9.68 27.42
CA ALA A 173 -5.98 9.47 28.65
C ALA A 173 -5.37 10.76 29.22
N ASP A 174 -5.06 11.75 28.39
CA ASP A 174 -4.55 13.07 28.80
C ASP A 174 -5.69 13.94 29.38
N MET A 175 -6.20 13.54 30.54
CA MET A 175 -7.38 14.14 31.16
C MET A 175 -7.20 15.62 31.48
N ASN A 176 -5.98 16.02 31.86
CA ASN A 176 -5.62 17.40 32.17
C ASN A 176 -5.24 18.22 30.92
N LYS A 177 -5.25 17.61 29.73
CA LYS A 177 -4.86 18.22 28.44
C LYS A 177 -3.48 18.85 28.49
N SER A 178 -2.56 18.27 29.25
CA SER A 178 -1.19 18.76 29.37
C SER A 178 -0.39 18.53 28.10
N GLY A 179 -0.88 17.69 27.18
CA GLY A 179 -0.19 17.21 25.99
C GLY A 179 0.85 16.13 26.32
N ALA A 180 0.72 15.46 27.47
CA ALA A 180 1.58 14.34 27.86
C ALA A 180 0.92 13.45 28.91
N LEU A 181 1.36 12.19 28.94
CA LEU A 181 0.89 11.21 29.90
C LEU A 181 1.92 11.01 31.00
N THR A 182 1.46 11.09 32.24
CA THR A 182 2.20 10.57 33.39
C THR A 182 2.31 9.05 33.32
N PHE A 183 3.15 8.48 34.18
CA PHE A 183 3.27 7.02 34.29
C PHE A 183 1.93 6.35 34.62
N GLU A 184 1.14 6.93 35.53
CA GLU A 184 -0.16 6.37 35.92
C GLU A 184 -1.17 6.41 34.78
N GLU A 185 -1.25 7.52 34.05
CA GLU A 185 -2.10 7.63 32.86
C GLU A 185 -1.67 6.64 31.78
N THR A 186 -0.35 6.43 31.61
CA THR A 186 0.18 5.45 30.67
C THR A 186 -0.20 4.02 31.05
N VAL A 187 -0.06 3.64 32.32
CA VAL A 187 -0.47 2.31 32.82
C VAL A 187 -1.96 2.09 32.58
N GLN A 188 -2.80 3.08 32.91
CA GLN A 188 -4.25 2.96 32.72
C GLN A 188 -4.62 2.89 31.24
N LEU A 189 -3.97 3.67 30.39
CA LEU A 189 -4.20 3.65 28.95
C LEU A 189 -3.85 2.29 28.34
N LEU A 190 -2.68 1.73 28.67
CA LEU A 190 -2.27 0.41 28.19
C LEU A 190 -3.27 -0.68 28.61
N ARG A 191 -3.77 -0.65 29.85
CA ARG A 191 -4.84 -1.55 30.30
C ARG A 191 -6.13 -1.39 29.51
N ASN A 192 -6.55 -0.15 29.25
CA ASN A 192 -7.74 0.14 28.43
C ASN A 192 -7.58 -0.31 26.97
N MET A 193 -6.33 -0.42 26.50
CA MET A 193 -5.96 -0.94 25.18
C MET A 193 -5.69 -2.46 25.21
N ASN A 194 -6.04 -3.15 26.30
CA ASN A 194 -5.89 -4.59 26.50
C ASN A 194 -4.43 -5.08 26.39
N VAL A 195 -3.46 -4.25 26.78
CA VAL A 195 -2.07 -4.67 26.92
C VAL A 195 -1.87 -5.32 28.29
N ASP A 196 -1.41 -6.58 28.28
CA ASP A 196 -1.14 -7.36 29.49
C ASP A 196 0.36 -7.33 29.84
N LEU A 197 0.77 -6.27 30.52
CA LEU A 197 2.13 -6.09 31.02
C LEU A 197 2.11 -5.75 32.51
N SER A 198 3.09 -6.28 33.25
CA SER A 198 3.31 -5.85 34.64
C SER A 198 3.71 -4.38 34.72
N ARG A 199 3.45 -3.76 35.87
CA ARG A 199 3.76 -2.34 36.08
C ARG A 199 5.27 -2.08 35.98
N GLU A 200 6.09 -3.05 36.38
CA GLU A 200 7.55 -3.06 36.29
C GLU A 200 8.01 -3.05 34.83
N GLN A 201 7.41 -3.88 33.97
CA GLN A 201 7.70 -3.90 32.53
C GLN A 201 7.28 -2.58 31.86
N ILE A 202 6.09 -2.07 32.17
CA ILE A 202 5.63 -0.77 31.67
C ILE A 202 6.59 0.33 32.10
N ARG A 203 7.14 0.27 33.33
CA ARG A 203 8.11 1.26 33.80
C ARG A 203 9.40 1.26 32.99
N GLY A 204 9.97 0.10 32.72
CA GLY A 204 11.17 -0.01 31.86
C GLY A 204 10.93 0.58 30.47
N LEU A 205 9.78 0.27 29.86
CA LEU A 205 9.40 0.79 28.55
C LEU A 205 9.14 2.31 28.56
N PHE A 206 8.48 2.81 29.60
CA PHE A 206 8.21 4.24 29.79
C PHE A 206 9.50 5.04 29.90
N GLU A 207 10.46 4.56 30.69
CA GLU A 207 11.76 5.22 30.86
C GLU A 207 12.61 5.18 29.57
N ALA A 208 12.54 4.08 28.81
CA ALA A 208 13.23 3.94 27.52
C ALA A 208 12.62 4.84 26.42
N ALA A 209 11.30 5.06 26.47
CA ALA A 209 10.59 5.89 25.50
C ALA A 209 10.70 7.39 25.79
N ASN A 210 10.89 7.79 27.06
CA ASN A 210 11.05 9.18 27.50
C ASN A 210 12.43 9.74 27.11
N GLN A 211 12.54 10.19 25.87
CA GLN A 211 13.77 10.68 25.23
C GLN A 211 13.87 12.21 25.31
N ASN A 212 12.74 12.92 25.40
CA ASN A 212 12.67 14.37 25.48
C ASN A 212 12.76 14.87 26.94
N ARG A 213 13.88 14.57 27.61
CA ARG A 213 14.17 15.10 28.96
C ARG A 213 14.38 16.63 29.01
N SER A 214 14.41 17.30 27.85
CA SER A 214 14.98 18.65 27.68
C SER A 214 14.03 19.72 27.11
N ALA A 215 12.80 19.40 26.70
CA ALA A 215 11.88 20.40 26.14
C ALA A 215 10.80 20.84 27.16
N GLY A 216 11.15 21.81 28.01
CA GLY A 216 10.18 22.74 28.61
C GLY A 216 9.39 22.33 29.87
N ARG A 217 9.18 21.04 30.19
CA ARG A 217 8.40 20.64 31.39
C ARG A 217 9.23 20.42 32.66
N ARG A 218 10.24 21.25 32.92
CA ARG A 218 11.08 21.14 34.13
C ARG A 218 10.42 21.61 35.43
N ASP A 219 9.22 22.20 35.38
CA ASP A 219 8.64 22.84 36.58
C ASP A 219 8.10 21.85 37.62
N SER A 220 8.05 20.54 37.34
CA SER A 220 7.56 19.54 38.32
C SER A 220 8.48 18.34 38.56
N GLY A 221 9.58 18.19 37.80
CA GLY A 221 10.46 17.02 37.90
C GLY A 221 9.82 15.66 37.57
N LYS A 222 8.53 15.63 37.18
CA LYS A 222 7.80 14.40 36.86
C LYS A 222 8.10 13.97 35.43
N GLN A 223 8.51 12.71 35.27
CA GLN A 223 8.65 12.08 33.97
C GLN A 223 7.27 11.88 33.33
N VAL A 224 7.15 12.24 32.05
CA VAL A 224 5.93 12.13 31.24
C VAL A 224 6.30 11.68 29.82
N LEU A 225 5.33 11.15 29.06
CA LEU A 225 5.48 10.86 27.64
C LEU A 225 4.62 11.79 26.81
N ASP A 226 5.22 12.46 25.83
CA ASP A 226 4.45 13.10 24.78
C ASP A 226 3.79 12.06 23.84
N ALA A 227 2.94 12.54 22.92
CA ALA A 227 2.21 11.67 22.01
C ALA A 227 3.12 10.82 21.12
N ASN A 228 4.26 11.36 20.67
CA ASN A 228 5.20 10.64 19.81
C ASN A 228 5.96 9.57 20.61
N GLU A 229 6.37 9.90 21.83
CA GLU A 229 7.02 8.96 22.74
C GLU A 229 6.09 7.81 23.13
N PHE A 230 4.82 8.09 23.43
CA PHE A 230 3.83 7.05 23.68
C PHE A 230 3.59 6.17 22.44
N GLN A 231 3.51 6.75 21.23
CA GLN A 231 3.38 5.97 20.00
C GLN A 231 4.54 5.01 19.78
N LYS A 232 5.79 5.44 20.04
CA LYS A 232 6.98 4.57 19.98
C LYS A 232 6.91 3.44 21.00
N LEU A 233 6.53 3.75 22.23
CA LEU A 233 6.32 2.76 23.29
C LEU A 233 5.28 1.72 22.86
N TYR A 234 4.12 2.15 22.39
CA TYR A 234 3.04 1.24 22.02
C TYR A 234 3.39 0.39 20.79
N ARG A 235 4.04 0.97 19.77
CA ARG A 235 4.58 0.22 18.62
C ARG A 235 5.63 -0.81 19.04
N PHE A 236 6.45 -0.51 20.04
CA PHE A 236 7.42 -1.48 20.55
C PHE A 236 6.72 -2.70 21.15
N ILE A 237 5.69 -2.48 21.97
CA ILE A 237 4.87 -3.53 22.59
C ILE A 237 4.18 -4.39 21.52
N THR A 238 3.46 -3.76 20.57
CA THR A 238 2.65 -4.51 19.61
C THR A 238 3.47 -5.28 18.58
N ASN A 239 4.71 -4.85 18.31
CA ASN A 239 5.64 -5.59 17.46
C ASN A 239 6.43 -6.69 18.21
N HIS A 240 6.35 -6.74 19.55
CA HIS A 240 7.02 -7.73 20.39
C HIS A 240 6.08 -8.29 21.48
N PRO A 241 5.01 -9.02 21.12
CA PRO A 241 3.97 -9.48 22.05
C PRO A 241 4.42 -10.57 23.06
N ALA A 242 5.71 -10.88 23.13
CA ALA A 242 6.30 -11.86 24.06
C ALA A 242 7.09 -11.21 25.20
N VAL A 243 7.02 -9.88 25.34
CA VAL A 243 7.43 -9.16 26.57
C VAL A 243 6.19 -9.03 27.44
#